data_AF-A0A0M3KHI3-F1
#
_entry.id   AF-A0A0M3KHI3-F1
#
_cell.length_a   1.000
_cell.length_b   1.000
_cell.length_c   1.000
_cell.angle_alpha   90.00
_cell.angle_beta   90.00
_cell.angle_gamma   90.00
#
_symmetry.space_group_name_H-M   'P 1'
#
loop_
_entity.id
_entity.type
_entity.pdbx_description
1 polymer ?
#
loop_
_entity_poly.entity_id
_entity_poly.type
_entity_poly.pdbx_seq_one_letter_code
_entity_poly.pdbx_strand_id
1 'polypeptide(L)'
;MFEFQESSESSHTNSRFENLRKYQDLNYGVENFNPRPFDLSTMTLEKDMTAAAEKMAEHSHNVWAKKVFNDLATKGGNMPIPLVPWDLLTDFERRKDRFRAAEILKFLQYHGYRVC
;
A
#
# COMPACT_ATOMS: atom_id res chain seq x y z
N MET A 1 -44.60 25.47 1.61
CA MET A 1 -43.35 25.67 2.36
C MET A 1 -42.57 24.38 2.21
N PHE A 2 -41.48 24.42 1.46
CA PHE A 2 -40.62 23.28 1.14
C PHE A 2 -39.67 23.01 2.31
N GLU A 3 -39.60 21.77 2.81
CA GLU A 3 -38.42 21.28 3.53
C GLU A 3 -38.07 19.88 3.03
N PHE A 4 -36.77 19.69 2.90
CA PHE A 4 -36.06 18.83 1.97
C PHE A 4 -35.82 17.45 2.58
N GLN A 5 -35.96 16.41 1.76
CA GLN A 5 -35.64 15.03 2.12
C GLN A 5 -34.16 14.77 1.84
N GLU A 6 -33.35 14.56 2.88
CA GLU A 6 -31.98 14.06 2.73
C GLU A 6 -31.59 13.20 3.94
N SER A 7 -31.93 11.91 3.88
CA SER A 7 -31.52 10.94 4.89
C SER A 7 -31.31 9.56 4.26
N SER A 8 -30.32 9.42 3.37
CA SER A 8 -29.97 8.10 2.83
C SER A 8 -28.50 7.85 2.46
N GLU A 9 -27.55 8.74 2.80
CA GLU A 9 -26.13 8.52 2.46
C GLU A 9 -25.20 8.13 3.63
N SER A 10 -25.71 7.94 4.85
CA SER A 10 -24.86 7.58 6.00
C SER A 10 -24.66 6.07 6.20
N SER A 11 -25.34 5.21 5.45
CA SER A 11 -25.36 3.75 5.69
C SER A 11 -24.23 2.99 4.99
N HIS A 12 -23.69 3.50 3.88
CA HIS A 12 -22.70 2.78 3.07
C HIS A 12 -21.25 2.97 3.54
N THR A 13 -20.93 4.09 4.16
CA THR A 13 -19.60 4.34 4.72
C THR A 13 -19.38 3.55 6.01
N ASN A 14 -20.44 3.38 6.81
CA ASN A 14 -20.40 2.68 8.09
C ASN A 14 -20.04 1.19 7.93
N SER A 15 -20.62 0.51 6.93
CA SER A 15 -20.31 -0.89 6.61
C SER A 15 -18.82 -1.15 6.36
N ARG A 16 -18.10 -0.21 5.72
CA ARG A 16 -16.67 -0.36 5.43
C ARG A 16 -15.80 -0.23 6.68
N PHE A 17 -16.16 0.65 7.62
CA PHE A 17 -15.43 0.81 8.88
C PHE A 17 -15.77 -0.28 9.90
N GLU A 18 -17.02 -0.76 9.92
CA GLU A 18 -17.44 -1.89 10.74
C GLU A 18 -16.77 -3.20 10.31
N ASN A 19 -16.56 -3.41 9.00
CA ASN A 19 -15.79 -4.56 8.52
C ASN A 19 -14.31 -4.52 8.97
N LEU A 20 -13.70 -3.34 9.09
CA LEU A 20 -12.31 -3.20 9.59
C LEU A 20 -12.21 -3.47 11.11
N ARG A 21 -13.23 -3.10 11.88
CA ARG A 21 -13.35 -3.49 13.30
C ARG A 21 -13.51 -4.99 13.47
N LYS A 22 -14.28 -5.63 12.58
CA LYS A 22 -14.43 -7.08 12.54
C LYS A 22 -13.11 -7.84 12.31
N TYR A 23 -12.13 -7.24 11.65
CA TYR A 23 -10.76 -7.78 11.55
C TYR A 23 -9.89 -7.48 12.78
N GLN A 24 -10.23 -6.46 13.58
CA GLN A 24 -9.56 -6.17 14.86
C GLN A 24 -10.11 -7.04 16.01
N ASP A 25 -11.37 -7.44 15.94
CA ASP A 25 -12.04 -8.29 16.95
C ASP A 25 -11.82 -9.80 16.74
N LEU A 26 -11.14 -10.21 15.66
CA LEU A 26 -10.56 -11.54 15.60
C LEU A 26 -9.38 -11.59 16.56
N ASN A 27 -9.67 -11.92 17.81
CA ASN A 27 -8.73 -12.29 18.86
C ASN A 27 -7.99 -13.60 18.50
N TYR A 28 -7.34 -13.64 17.33
CA TYR A 28 -6.09 -14.36 17.18
C TYR A 28 -5.08 -13.57 17.99
N GLY A 29 -5.12 -13.75 19.31
CA GLY A 29 -4.12 -13.19 20.21
C GLY A 29 -2.74 -13.51 19.66
N VAL A 30 -1.83 -12.55 19.81
CA VAL A 30 -0.38 -12.68 19.52
C VAL A 30 0.17 -14.03 20.00
N GLU A 31 -0.44 -14.62 21.02
CA GLU A 31 -0.16 -15.93 21.61
C GLU A 31 -0.17 -17.12 20.62
N ASN A 32 -0.86 -17.04 19.48
CA ASN A 32 -0.91 -18.11 18.47
C ASN A 32 -0.50 -17.66 17.06
N PHE A 33 0.05 -16.46 16.88
CA PHE A 33 0.57 -16.00 15.59
C PHE A 33 2.00 -16.53 15.37
N ASN A 34 2.12 -17.67 14.67
CA ASN A 34 3.40 -18.28 14.31
C ASN A 34 3.61 -18.31 12.78
N PRO A 35 3.83 -17.15 12.13
CA PRO A 35 4.10 -17.12 10.70
C PRO A 35 5.40 -17.87 10.40
N ARG A 36 5.41 -18.65 9.31
CA ARG A 36 6.61 -19.31 8.79
C ARG A 36 7.05 -18.58 7.53
N PRO A 37 7.80 -17.47 7.65
CA PRO A 37 8.25 -16.74 6.47
C PRO A 37 9.17 -17.62 5.63
N PHE A 38 9.02 -17.55 4.31
CA PHE A 38 9.97 -18.14 3.39
C PHE A 38 11.23 -17.26 3.34
N ASP A 39 12.40 -17.88 3.38
CA ASP A 39 13.66 -17.15 3.20
C ASP A 39 13.90 -16.89 1.70
N LEU A 40 13.70 -15.64 1.30
CA LEU A 40 13.89 -15.14 -0.07
C LEU A 40 15.15 -14.26 -0.20
N SER A 41 16.02 -14.25 0.82
CA SER A 41 17.18 -13.35 0.89
C SER A 41 18.22 -13.60 -0.21
N THR A 42 18.43 -14.88 -0.56
CA THR A 42 19.40 -15.32 -1.57
C THR A 42 18.84 -15.34 -3.00
N MET A 43 17.53 -15.14 -3.14
CA MET A 43 16.84 -15.23 -4.42
C MET A 43 17.00 -13.94 -5.23
N THR A 44 17.37 -14.10 -6.50
CA THR A 44 17.46 -13.00 -7.47
C THR A 44 16.25 -12.98 -8.40
N LEU A 45 15.76 -11.78 -8.72
CA LEU A 45 14.65 -11.60 -9.65
C LEU A 45 15.11 -11.75 -11.10
N GLU A 46 14.23 -12.29 -11.93
CA GLU A 46 14.38 -12.21 -13.39
C GLU A 46 14.42 -10.73 -13.85
N LYS A 47 15.05 -10.45 -14.98
CA LYS A 47 15.25 -9.08 -15.49
C LYS A 47 13.92 -8.34 -15.66
N ASP A 48 12.92 -9.00 -16.23
CA ASP A 48 11.60 -8.40 -16.48
C ASP A 48 10.85 -8.13 -15.17
N MET A 49 10.97 -9.04 -14.19
CA MET A 49 10.46 -8.82 -12.83
C MET A 49 11.16 -7.67 -12.12
N THR A 50 12.46 -7.46 -12.36
CA THR A 50 13.18 -6.33 -11.78
C THR A 50 12.65 -5.00 -12.31
N ALA A 51 12.34 -4.91 -13.61
CA ALA A 51 11.70 -3.73 -14.19
C ALA A 51 10.27 -3.54 -13.65
N ALA A 52 9.51 -4.62 -13.50
CA ALA A 52 8.19 -4.59 -12.89
C ALA A 52 8.23 -4.15 -11.42
N ALA A 53 9.26 -4.54 -10.66
CA ALA A 53 9.45 -4.10 -9.27
C ALA A 53 9.62 -2.58 -9.17
N GLU A 54 10.41 -1.99 -10.06
CA GLU A 54 10.62 -0.53 -10.08
C GLU A 54 9.31 0.20 -10.40
N LYS A 55 8.53 -0.30 -11.36
CA LYS A 55 7.20 0.26 -11.69
C LYS A 55 6.19 0.12 -10.56
N MET A 56 6.24 -1.00 -9.83
CA MET A 56 5.39 -1.22 -8.66
C MET A 56 5.77 -0.29 -7.50
N ALA A 57 7.07 -0.05 -7.29
CA ALA A 57 7.57 0.88 -6.30
C ALA A 57 7.17 2.33 -6.63
N GLU A 58 7.33 2.74 -7.90
CA GLU A 58 6.86 4.02 -8.43
C GLU A 58 5.34 4.19 -8.20
N HIS A 59 4.56 3.14 -8.49
CA HIS A 59 3.11 3.17 -8.27
C HIS A 59 2.75 3.31 -6.79
N SER A 60 3.44 2.59 -5.89
CA SER A 60 3.26 2.73 -4.43
C SER A 60 3.47 4.19 -3.99
N HIS A 61 4.54 4.83 -4.47
CA HIS A 61 4.82 6.24 -4.22
C HIS A 61 3.70 7.15 -4.75
N ASN A 62 3.22 6.93 -5.96
CA ASN A 62 2.15 7.73 -6.56
C ASN A 62 0.82 7.62 -5.78
N VAL A 63 0.48 6.42 -5.30
CA VAL A 63 -0.70 6.20 -4.45
C VAL A 63 -0.55 6.94 -3.12
N TRP A 64 0.62 6.86 -2.48
CA TRP A 64 0.91 7.63 -1.27
C TRP A 64 0.84 9.14 -1.52
N ALA A 65 1.49 9.63 -2.57
CA ALA A 65 1.54 11.04 -2.93
C ALA A 65 0.12 11.58 -3.15
N LYS A 66 -0.72 10.87 -3.91
CA LYS A 66 -2.13 11.24 -4.13
C LYS A 66 -2.91 11.33 -2.81
N LYS A 67 -2.69 10.38 -1.89
CA LYS A 67 -3.33 10.41 -0.57
C LYS A 67 -2.90 11.63 0.23
N VAL A 68 -1.60 11.92 0.27
CA VAL A 68 -1.05 13.09 0.95
C VAL A 68 -1.59 14.39 0.36
N PHE A 69 -1.62 14.52 -0.96
CA PHE A 69 -2.21 15.68 -1.63
C PHE A 69 -3.67 15.91 -1.23
N ASN A 70 -4.48 14.85 -1.21
CA ASN A 70 -5.88 14.94 -0.79
C ASN A 70 -6.03 15.30 0.70
N ASP A 71 -5.20 14.72 1.58
CA ASP A 71 -5.20 15.05 3.00
C ASP A 71 -4.80 16.53 3.23
N LEU A 72 -3.83 17.06 2.49
CA LEU A 72 -3.42 18.46 2.56
C LEU A 72 -4.49 19.41 2.01
N ALA A 73 -5.18 19.03 0.93
CA ALA A 73 -6.28 19.82 0.38
C ALA A 73 -7.48 19.92 1.35
N THR A 74 -7.69 18.89 2.18
CA THR A 74 -8.84 18.83 3.11
C THR A 74 -8.53 19.40 4.49
N LYS A 75 -7.32 19.16 5.02
CA LYS A 75 -6.94 19.52 6.40
C LYS A 75 -5.95 20.67 6.48
N GLY A 76 -5.31 21.03 5.37
CA GLY A 76 -4.13 21.90 5.36
C GLY A 76 -2.92 21.24 6.01
N GLY A 77 -1.79 21.96 6.04
CA GLY A 77 -0.56 21.52 6.69
C GLY A 77 0.69 21.69 5.84
N ASN A 78 1.80 21.17 6.33
CA ASN A 78 3.10 21.27 5.66
C ASN A 78 3.27 20.15 4.63
N MET A 79 3.77 20.53 3.45
CA MET A 79 4.11 19.59 2.38
C MET A 79 5.28 18.68 2.83
N PRO A 80 5.13 17.35 2.81
CA PRO A 80 6.24 16.45 3.10
C PRO A 80 7.35 16.60 2.06
N ILE A 81 8.61 16.58 2.52
CA ILE A 81 9.81 16.66 1.67
C ILE A 81 9.81 15.62 0.51
N PRO A 82 9.43 14.34 0.71
CA PRO A 82 9.46 13.36 -0.38
C PRO A 82 8.28 13.50 -1.37
N LEU A 83 7.48 14.56 -1.30
CA LEU A 83 6.39 14.82 -2.24
C LEU A 83 6.91 15.41 -3.55
N VAL A 84 7.75 14.64 -4.22
CA VAL A 84 8.38 14.94 -5.52
C VAL A 84 8.20 13.75 -6.46
N PRO A 85 8.32 13.96 -7.79
CA PRO A 85 8.36 12.85 -8.76
C PRO A 85 9.38 11.77 -8.39
N TRP A 86 9.07 10.52 -8.73
CA TRP A 86 9.88 9.34 -8.37
C TRP A 86 11.35 9.45 -8.81
N ASP A 87 11.61 10.06 -9.97
CA ASP A 87 12.95 10.24 -10.51
C ASP A 87 13.82 11.23 -9.71
N LEU A 88 13.20 12.10 -8.92
CA LEU A 88 13.90 13.08 -8.07
C LEU A 88 14.16 12.56 -6.65
N LEU A 89 13.59 11.40 -6.29
CA LEU A 89 13.81 10.81 -4.98
C LEU A 89 15.22 10.23 -4.88
N THR A 90 15.78 10.37 -3.68
CA THR A 90 17.03 9.71 -3.33
C THR A 90 16.86 8.20 -3.22
N ASP A 91 17.96 7.44 -3.33
CA ASP A 91 17.92 5.99 -3.14
C ASP A 91 17.49 5.58 -1.73
N PHE A 92 17.71 6.44 -0.74
CA PHE A 92 17.26 6.19 0.63
C PHE A 92 15.73 6.24 0.72
N GLU A 93 15.09 7.23 0.12
CA GLU A 93 13.63 7.39 0.11
C GLU A 93 12.95 6.25 -0.66
N ARG A 94 13.54 5.84 -1.80
CA ARG A 94 13.00 4.75 -2.63
C ARG A 94 13.18 3.36 -2.04
N ARG A 95 14.13 3.18 -1.12
CA ARG A 95 14.53 1.86 -0.59
C ARG A 95 13.36 1.06 -0.04
N LYS A 96 12.46 1.74 0.70
CA LYS A 96 11.33 1.12 1.39
C LYS A 96 10.34 0.50 0.39
N ASP A 97 10.03 1.21 -0.69
CA ASP A 97 9.08 0.76 -1.72
C ASP A 97 9.73 -0.25 -2.67
N ARG A 98 10.99 -0.03 -3.07
CA ARG A 98 11.76 -1.00 -3.85
C ARG A 98 11.88 -2.34 -3.13
N PHE A 99 12.18 -2.32 -1.83
CA PHE A 99 12.25 -3.55 -1.03
C PHE A 99 10.90 -4.28 -1.01
N ARG A 100 9.79 -3.58 -0.74
CA ARG A 100 8.46 -4.23 -0.75
C ARG A 100 8.11 -4.83 -2.11
N ALA A 101 8.32 -4.08 -3.18
CA ALA A 101 8.04 -4.56 -4.53
C ALA A 101 8.87 -5.80 -4.88
N ALA A 102 10.17 -5.77 -4.54
CA ALA A 102 11.07 -6.89 -4.79
C ALA A 102 10.65 -8.16 -4.01
N GLU A 103 10.31 -8.04 -2.73
CA GLU A 103 9.91 -9.19 -1.92
C GLU A 103 8.61 -9.84 -2.42
N ILE A 104 7.64 -9.03 -2.85
CA ILE A 104 6.39 -9.53 -3.46
C ILE A 104 6.70 -10.32 -4.73
N LEU A 105 7.54 -9.78 -5.62
CA LEU A 105 7.86 -10.45 -6.88
C LEU A 105 8.74 -11.69 -6.67
N LYS A 106 9.64 -11.70 -5.69
CA LYS A 106 10.43 -12.89 -5.34
C LYS A 106 9.52 -14.01 -4.87
N PHE A 107 8.53 -13.69 -4.05
CA PHE A 107 7.53 -14.65 -3.60
C PHE A 107 6.75 -15.24 -4.79
N LEU A 108 6.30 -14.39 -5.74
CA LEU A 108 5.62 -14.86 -6.95
C LEU A 108 6.52 -15.76 -7.81
N GLN A 109 7.78 -15.36 -8.03
CA GLN A 109 8.75 -16.14 -8.77
C GLN A 109 9.04 -17.49 -8.09
N TYR A 110 9.12 -17.53 -6.76
CA TYR A 110 9.33 -18.76 -5.98
C TYR A 110 8.18 -19.76 -6.19
N HIS A 111 6.96 -19.26 -6.36
CA HIS A 111 5.78 -20.06 -6.68
C HIS A 111 5.62 -20.39 -8.18
N GLY A 112 6.57 -19.99 -9.03
CA GLY A 112 6.58 -20.29 -10.46
C GLY A 112 5.75 -19.35 -11.33
N TYR A 113 5.27 -18.23 -10.78
CA TYR A 113 4.62 -17.20 -11.60
C TYR A 113 5.67 -16.43 -12.39
N ARG A 114 5.41 -16.23 -13.68
CA ARG A 114 6.22 -15.37 -14.55
C ARG A 114 5.46 -14.08 -14.80
N VAL A 115 6.12 -12.96 -14.60
CA VAL A 115 5.61 -11.63 -14.94
C VAL A 115 6.43 -11.18 -16.14
N CYS A 116 5.79 -11.15 -17.30
CA CYS A 116 6.33 -10.74 -18.59
C CYS A 116 5.71 -9.41 -19.04
#